data_AF-A0A415TSE6-F1
#
_entry.id   AF-A0A415TSE6-F1
#
_cell.length_a   1.000
_cell.length_b   1.000
_cell.length_c   1.000
_cell.angle_alpha   90.00
_cell.angle_beta   90.00
_cell.angle_gamma   90.00
#
_symmetry.space_group_name_H-M   'P 1'
#
loop_
_entity.id
_entity.type
_entity.pdbx_description
1 polymer ?
#
loop_
_entity_poly.entity_id
_entity_poly.type
_entity_poly.pdbx_seq_one_letter_code
_entity_poly.pdbx_strand_id
1 'polypeptide(L)'
;MKLKHFLALGLTTAVIFPVAHGISVSANTVQMAVSRTEASALAQNSPIDKGTYTNADGTINWKFYEDGTLLVDGTGATPNWWPWYVYKDKIKTITVGEGITTLGEGGFKKHPNLTTVTIEGKLDSVSMCAFEYCPQLKSVTFSKGVSTIKGSAFIHCNNLSEINISQGSTTIDSQAFLGCENLSTVNIADGASNVGEFAFRNCSKLSNIIFSDSATTIGKGAFYGCKSLSTVRLSQNLTVINDDTFHDCINLTNITIPEKVNKIGNQAFLRSKLKNIKFPTTLKTIGQLAFTECGNLESIEIPASVTAIGKQGFINCANLSMVTISKGATNIASDAFKGCTNLLTIRYTGTQNEWKDLNIELPDVLTAQVLQQVYCNYTPNHKHKYVAYTIGGKPCSRCSVCGDWKTNSNTPTPSPSGEKEHKWSGWKTISAATVFKGAVQKRTCSTCGKSETRTGSKLKPAIQINATSFPLKIKQATTAFKVTGLAKGDSVASWKSSNTKIVKVSGKANGSNKITAGKKTGKAVITIILKSGLTKKISVTVQKKAVTAKKITSVPKKLNLKTKKKAVLKPVLNPITCTGKVTYKTSNKKVATVNRKGQITAKKKGKAVITVKAGKKTVKCTITVK
;
A
#
# COMPACT_ATOMS: atom_id res chain seq x y z
N MET A 1 -49.18 36.97 23.52
CA MET A 1 -48.64 37.64 24.71
C MET A 1 -47.71 36.64 25.42
N LYS A 2 -46.42 37.00 25.60
CA LYS A 2 -45.34 36.36 26.41
C LYS A 2 -45.00 34.88 26.09
N LEU A 3 -43.88 34.50 25.46
CA LEU A 3 -42.43 34.68 25.69
C LEU A 3 -41.84 33.83 26.86
N LYS A 4 -40.93 32.91 26.46
CA LYS A 4 -39.62 32.53 27.07
C LYS A 4 -39.44 31.21 27.89
N HIS A 5 -38.39 30.48 27.43
CA HIS A 5 -37.36 29.67 28.13
C HIS A 5 -37.40 28.12 28.17
N PHE A 6 -36.41 27.55 27.44
CA PHE A 6 -35.42 26.51 27.79
C PHE A 6 -35.75 25.45 28.87
N LEU A 7 -35.60 24.17 28.53
CA LEU A 7 -34.49 23.32 29.02
C LEU A 7 -34.39 21.99 28.25
N ALA A 8 -33.15 21.57 28.01
CA ALA A 8 -32.76 20.30 27.43
C ALA A 8 -32.86 19.17 28.46
N LEU A 9 -33.11 17.93 28.02
CA LEU A 9 -32.60 16.71 28.65
C LEU A 9 -32.68 15.57 27.63
N GLY A 10 -31.49 15.06 27.26
CA GLY A 10 -31.33 13.87 26.44
C GLY A 10 -31.52 12.62 27.29
N LEU A 11 -32.25 11.65 26.75
CA LEU A 11 -32.34 10.29 27.27
C LEU A 11 -31.56 9.37 26.34
N THR A 12 -30.51 8.78 26.91
CA THR A 12 -29.72 7.67 26.40
C THR A 12 -30.52 6.37 26.52
N THR A 13 -30.61 5.60 25.44
CA THR A 13 -30.91 4.16 25.52
C THR A 13 -29.70 3.39 25.00
N ALA A 14 -29.01 2.73 25.92
CA ALA A 14 -27.97 1.77 25.65
C ALA A 14 -28.59 0.49 25.06
N VAL A 15 -27.98 -0.03 24.00
CA VAL A 15 -28.20 -1.41 23.54
C VAL A 15 -26.86 -2.14 23.69
N ILE A 16 -26.84 -3.10 24.61
CA ILE A 16 -25.76 -4.05 24.83
C ILE A 16 -25.96 -5.22 23.87
N PHE A 17 -24.91 -5.64 23.16
CA PHE A 17 -24.73 -7.01 22.66
C PHE A 17 -23.25 -7.42 22.71
N PRO A 18 -22.95 -8.73 22.87
CA PRO A 18 -21.77 -9.23 23.56
C PRO A 18 -20.52 -9.39 22.67
N VAL A 19 -19.39 -9.48 23.36
CA VAL A 19 -18.06 -9.80 22.82
C VAL A 19 -18.03 -11.24 22.30
N ALA A 20 -17.62 -11.41 21.04
CA ALA A 20 -17.12 -12.69 20.52
C ALA A 20 -15.80 -12.45 19.79
N HIS A 21 -14.82 -13.31 20.10
CA HIS A 21 -13.42 -13.23 19.76
C HIS A 21 -13.12 -13.40 18.26
N GLY A 22 -12.09 -12.69 17.79
CA GLY A 22 -11.16 -13.19 16.78
C GLY A 22 -11.51 -12.96 15.30
N ILE A 23 -11.36 -11.73 14.80
CA ILE A 23 -11.06 -11.47 13.38
C ILE A 23 -10.08 -10.29 13.28
N SER A 24 -8.99 -10.50 12.54
CA SER A 24 -8.02 -9.47 12.19
C SER A 24 -8.70 -8.35 11.38
N VAL A 25 -8.70 -7.15 11.96
CA VAL A 25 -9.20 -5.94 11.31
C VAL A 25 -8.20 -5.54 10.23
N SER A 26 -8.50 -5.87 8.97
CA SER A 26 -7.84 -5.21 7.84
C SER A 26 -8.23 -3.74 7.90
N ALA A 27 -7.23 -2.87 8.09
CA ALA A 27 -7.39 -1.42 8.08
C ALA A 27 -8.09 -0.98 6.78
N ASN A 28 -9.40 -0.80 6.87
CA ASN A 28 -10.18 -0.09 5.89
C ASN A 28 -9.83 1.38 6.08
N THR A 29 -9.21 1.94 5.05
CA THR A 29 -9.01 3.37 4.86
C THR A 29 -10.36 4.07 4.99
N VAL A 30 -10.58 4.71 6.14
CA VAL A 30 -11.46 5.87 6.22
C VAL A 30 -10.73 6.96 5.43
N GLN A 31 -10.85 6.94 4.11
CA GLN A 31 -10.62 8.14 3.33
C GLN A 31 -11.79 9.06 3.69
N MET A 32 -11.57 9.90 4.71
CA MET A 32 -12.29 11.16 4.80
C MET A 32 -12.10 11.84 3.45
N ALA A 33 -13.17 11.86 2.67
CA ALA A 33 -13.26 12.69 1.51
C ALA A 33 -13.21 14.14 2.00
N VAL A 34 -12.02 14.71 2.13
CA VAL A 34 -11.82 16.16 2.05
C VAL A 34 -12.02 16.53 0.58
N SER A 35 -13.26 16.36 0.10
CA SER A 35 -13.64 16.62 -1.27
C SER A 35 -14.34 17.96 -1.35
N ARG A 36 -13.60 19.06 -1.55
CA ARG A 36 -14.12 20.36 -2.03
C ARG A 36 -15.43 20.89 -1.38
N THR A 37 -15.82 20.40 -0.21
CA THR A 37 -17.08 20.78 0.45
C THR A 37 -16.88 21.82 1.55
N GLU A 38 -15.63 22.12 1.89
CA GLU A 38 -15.29 23.33 2.66
C GLU A 38 -14.73 24.43 1.76
N ALA A 39 -13.94 24.08 0.73
CA ALA A 39 -13.45 25.07 -0.25
C ALA A 39 -14.54 25.66 -1.17
N SER A 40 -15.74 25.06 -1.24
CA SER A 40 -16.90 25.66 -1.92
C SER A 40 -17.85 26.41 -0.99
N ALA A 41 -17.59 26.43 0.32
CA ALA A 41 -18.17 27.40 1.24
C ALA A 41 -17.38 28.73 1.26
N LEU A 42 -16.14 28.75 0.73
CA LEU A 42 -15.29 29.94 0.63
C LEU A 42 -15.68 30.93 -0.49
N ALA A 43 -16.68 30.62 -1.31
CA ALA A 43 -17.15 31.54 -2.35
C ALA A 43 -18.10 32.65 -1.83
N GLN A 44 -18.19 32.86 -0.50
CA GLN A 44 -18.98 33.94 0.09
C GLN A 44 -18.17 35.02 0.82
N ASN A 45 -16.86 34.85 1.04
CA ASN A 45 -16.01 35.89 1.64
C ASN A 45 -14.91 36.34 0.67
N SER A 46 -14.80 37.65 0.46
CA SER A 46 -13.68 38.25 -0.27
C SER A 46 -12.36 37.99 0.46
N PRO A 47 -11.25 37.72 -0.25
CA PRO A 47 -9.94 37.59 0.39
C PRO A 47 -9.57 38.91 1.07
N ILE A 48 -9.02 38.82 2.28
CA ILE A 48 -8.54 39.98 3.04
C ILE A 48 -7.21 40.51 2.49
N ASP A 49 -6.43 39.63 1.85
CA ASP A 49 -5.26 40.01 1.09
C ASP A 49 -5.01 39.01 -0.05
N LYS A 50 -4.34 39.47 -1.10
CA LYS A 50 -3.98 38.68 -2.27
C LYS A 50 -2.75 39.27 -2.93
N GLY A 51 -1.96 38.41 -3.57
CA GLY A 51 -0.81 38.86 -4.34
C GLY A 51 -0.51 37.93 -5.50
N THR A 52 0.33 38.43 -6.39
CA THR A 52 0.82 37.72 -7.57
C THR A 52 2.33 37.84 -7.63
N TYR A 53 3.00 36.74 -7.95
CA TYR A 53 4.44 36.67 -8.16
C TYR A 53 4.70 35.93 -9.46
N THR A 54 5.49 36.52 -10.36
CA THR A 54 5.84 35.90 -11.64
C THR A 54 7.35 35.72 -11.70
N ASN A 55 7.78 34.53 -12.10
CA ASN A 55 9.18 34.19 -12.40
C ASN A 55 9.25 33.49 -13.77
N ALA A 56 10.46 33.05 -14.15
CA ALA A 56 10.67 32.34 -15.41
C ALA A 56 9.87 31.03 -15.52
N ASP A 57 9.53 30.41 -14.39
CA ASP A 57 8.85 29.11 -14.31
C ASP A 57 7.31 29.22 -14.23
N GLY A 58 6.78 30.44 -14.13
CA GLY A 58 5.34 30.72 -14.17
C GLY A 58 4.87 31.85 -13.28
N THR A 59 3.56 31.89 -13.05
CA THR A 59 2.91 32.89 -12.20
C THR A 59 2.20 32.22 -11.04
N ILE A 60 2.54 32.64 -9.83
CA ILE A 60 1.94 32.22 -8.56
C ILE A 60 0.96 33.31 -8.13
N ASN A 61 -0.23 32.91 -7.72
CA ASN A 61 -1.24 33.78 -7.13
C ASN A 61 -1.58 33.24 -5.75
N TRP A 62 -1.71 34.12 -4.76
CA TRP A 62 -2.15 33.72 -3.44
C TRP A 62 -3.28 34.60 -2.93
N LYS A 63 -4.10 34.02 -2.06
CA LYS A 63 -5.24 34.68 -1.41
C LYS A 63 -5.31 34.23 0.03
N PHE A 64 -5.40 35.18 0.94
CA PHE A 64 -5.61 34.93 2.36
C PHE A 64 -7.01 35.39 2.75
N TYR A 65 -7.69 34.57 3.57
CA TYR A 65 -9.09 34.78 3.98
C TYR A 65 -9.17 34.98 5.49
N GLU A 66 -10.25 35.65 5.93
CA GLU A 66 -10.49 35.98 7.34
C GLU A 66 -10.60 34.75 8.25
N ASP A 67 -11.03 33.61 7.71
CA ASP A 67 -11.12 32.33 8.43
C ASP A 67 -9.74 31.69 8.72
N GLY A 68 -8.65 32.26 8.19
CA GLY A 68 -7.29 31.75 8.31
C GLY A 68 -6.87 30.82 7.16
N THR A 69 -7.66 30.74 6.09
CA THR A 69 -7.32 29.94 4.90
C THR A 69 -6.34 30.70 4.01
N LEU A 70 -5.24 30.04 3.61
CA LEU A 70 -4.33 30.49 2.56
C LEU A 70 -4.48 29.60 1.31
N LEU A 71 -4.86 30.20 0.19
CA LEU A 71 -4.85 29.56 -1.12
C LEU A 71 -3.62 30.02 -1.90
N VAL A 72 -2.80 29.09 -2.37
CA VAL A 72 -1.66 29.33 -3.28
C VAL A 72 -1.91 28.57 -4.56
N ASP A 73 -2.13 29.27 -5.67
CA ASP A 73 -2.48 28.70 -6.99
C ASP A 73 -1.59 29.31 -8.08
N GLY A 74 -1.74 28.85 -9.32
CA GLY A 74 -0.90 29.26 -10.44
C GLY A 74 0.07 28.16 -10.88
N THR A 75 1.20 28.53 -11.48
CA THR A 75 2.17 27.59 -12.05
C THR A 75 3.60 27.90 -11.62
N GLY A 76 4.40 26.86 -11.35
CA GLY A 76 5.82 26.97 -11.05
C GLY A 76 6.16 26.80 -9.57
N ALA A 77 7.36 27.25 -9.19
CA ALA A 77 7.85 27.20 -7.82
C ALA A 77 7.46 28.47 -7.03
N THR A 78 7.02 28.31 -5.78
CA THR A 78 6.73 29.46 -4.90
C THR A 78 8.03 30.18 -4.48
N PRO A 79 8.02 31.50 -4.24
CA PRO A 79 9.22 32.25 -3.86
C PRO A 79 9.74 31.87 -2.46
N ASN A 80 11.06 32.01 -2.25
CA ASN A 80 11.73 31.76 -0.96
C ASN A 80 11.58 32.89 0.07
N TRP A 81 10.99 34.03 -0.29
CA TRP A 81 10.76 35.16 0.62
C TRP A 81 9.32 35.20 1.19
N TRP A 82 8.48 34.24 0.80
CA TRP A 82 7.16 33.91 1.35
C TRP A 82 6.24 35.12 1.62
N PRO A 83 5.53 35.66 0.60
CA PRO A 83 4.71 36.87 0.75
C PRO A 83 3.63 36.80 1.84
N TRP A 84 3.15 35.60 2.15
CA TRP A 84 2.13 35.36 3.17
C TRP A 84 2.70 35.23 4.60
N TYR A 85 4.02 35.34 4.81
CA TYR A 85 4.63 35.18 6.14
C TYR A 85 4.12 36.22 7.16
N VAL A 86 3.68 37.38 6.68
CA VAL A 86 3.01 38.41 7.50
C VAL A 86 1.73 37.89 8.18
N TYR A 87 1.14 36.80 7.69
CA TYR A 87 -0.06 36.15 8.22
C TYR A 87 0.24 34.87 9.01
N LYS A 88 1.51 34.58 9.32
CA LYS A 88 1.97 33.36 9.99
C LYS A 88 1.12 32.94 11.19
N ASP A 89 0.79 33.88 12.07
CA ASP A 89 0.02 33.60 13.29
C ASP A 89 -1.49 33.47 13.05
N LYS A 90 -1.96 33.77 11.84
CA LYS A 90 -3.38 33.69 11.46
C LYS A 90 -3.67 32.52 10.50
N ILE A 91 -2.66 32.02 9.78
CA ILE A 91 -2.81 30.91 8.85
C ILE A 91 -3.13 29.62 9.62
N LYS A 92 -4.30 29.06 9.34
CA LYS A 92 -4.81 27.79 9.90
C LYS A 92 -4.81 26.68 8.87
N THR A 93 -5.12 26.99 7.61
CA THR A 93 -5.19 25.98 6.54
C THR A 93 -4.47 26.48 5.29
N ILE A 94 -3.84 25.56 4.56
CA ILE A 94 -3.17 25.88 3.29
C ILE A 94 -3.72 24.95 2.21
N THR A 95 -4.12 25.53 1.08
CA THR A 95 -4.43 24.80 -0.15
C THR A 95 -3.48 25.23 -1.27
N VAL A 96 -2.73 24.27 -1.82
CA VAL A 96 -1.79 24.46 -2.92
C VAL A 96 -2.41 23.89 -4.20
N GLY A 97 -2.61 24.75 -5.19
CA GLY A 97 -3.28 24.46 -6.46
C GLY A 97 -2.50 23.53 -7.38
N GLU A 98 -3.15 23.09 -8.47
CA GLU A 98 -2.63 21.99 -9.30
C GLU A 98 -1.34 22.30 -10.08
N GLY A 99 -1.08 23.57 -10.39
CA GLY A 99 0.06 23.96 -11.23
C GLY A 99 1.35 24.27 -10.45
N ILE A 100 1.29 24.30 -9.12
CA ILE A 100 2.46 24.50 -8.26
C ILE A 100 3.31 23.23 -8.31
N THR A 101 4.61 23.36 -8.59
CA THR A 101 5.53 22.21 -8.74
C THR A 101 6.43 22.02 -7.53
N THR A 102 6.78 23.10 -6.83
CA THR A 102 7.68 23.09 -5.66
C THR A 102 7.24 24.17 -4.66
N LEU A 103 7.27 23.83 -3.37
CA LEU A 103 7.14 24.80 -2.27
C LEU A 103 8.53 25.35 -1.94
N GLY A 104 8.66 26.64 -1.70
CA GLY A 104 9.92 27.29 -1.36
C GLY A 104 10.50 26.70 -0.07
N GLU A 105 11.82 26.72 0.05
CA GLU A 105 12.51 26.33 1.30
C GLU A 105 11.88 27.08 2.47
N GLY A 106 11.71 26.49 3.65
CA GLY A 106 11.27 27.18 4.87
C GLY A 106 9.88 27.87 4.85
N GLY A 107 9.08 27.75 3.77
CA GLY A 107 7.97 28.67 3.52
C GLY A 107 6.80 28.70 4.49
N PHE A 108 6.68 27.65 5.30
CA PHE A 108 5.71 27.53 6.36
C PHE A 108 6.36 27.14 7.69
N LYS A 109 7.66 27.40 7.86
CA LYS A 109 8.38 27.16 9.11
C LYS A 109 7.74 27.93 10.27
N LYS A 110 7.63 27.28 11.42
CA LYS A 110 7.15 27.83 12.70
C LYS A 110 5.75 28.41 12.67
N HIS A 111 4.84 27.96 11.81
CA HIS A 111 3.46 28.46 11.78
C HIS A 111 2.67 27.87 12.97
N PRO A 112 2.32 28.69 14.00
CA PRO A 112 1.84 28.15 15.28
C PRO A 112 0.42 27.61 15.21
N ASN A 113 -0.40 28.11 14.27
CA ASN A 113 -1.82 27.80 14.16
C ASN A 113 -2.19 26.95 12.93
N LEU A 114 -1.21 26.59 12.11
CA LEU A 114 -1.43 25.78 10.91
C LEU A 114 -1.86 24.36 11.31
N THR A 115 -3.07 23.96 10.94
CA THR A 115 -3.64 22.65 11.27
C THR A 115 -3.66 21.66 10.10
N THR A 116 -3.83 22.13 8.86
CA THR A 116 -3.99 21.23 7.71
C THR A 116 -3.38 21.82 6.44
N VAL A 117 -2.74 20.96 5.64
CA VAL A 117 -2.19 21.32 4.33
C VAL A 117 -2.71 20.37 3.26
N THR A 118 -3.29 20.92 2.18
CA THR A 118 -3.75 20.16 1.02
C THR A 118 -3.01 20.60 -0.23
N ILE A 119 -2.42 19.65 -0.93
CA ILE A 119 -1.70 19.85 -2.18
C ILE A 119 -2.46 19.11 -3.29
N GLU A 120 -3.09 19.87 -4.19
CA GLU A 120 -3.91 19.34 -5.29
C GLU A 120 -3.05 18.88 -6.48
N GLY A 121 -1.89 19.51 -6.69
CA GLY A 121 -0.94 19.22 -7.76
C GLY A 121 -0.06 18.00 -7.49
N LYS A 122 0.71 17.62 -8.52
CA LYS A 122 1.85 16.72 -8.34
C LYS A 122 3.05 17.61 -8.03
N LEU A 123 3.61 17.47 -6.83
CA LEU A 123 4.85 18.17 -6.48
C LEU A 123 6.06 17.35 -6.89
N ASP A 124 7.09 18.03 -7.39
CA ASP A 124 8.41 17.42 -7.50
C ASP A 124 9.00 17.25 -6.11
N SER A 125 8.88 18.28 -5.26
CA SER A 125 9.31 18.16 -3.87
C SER A 125 8.57 19.06 -2.87
N VAL A 126 8.50 18.59 -1.62
CA VAL A 126 8.41 19.48 -0.45
C VAL A 126 9.82 19.91 -0.10
N SER A 127 10.08 21.21 -0.06
CA SER A 127 11.43 21.71 0.17
C SER A 127 11.91 21.56 1.61
N MET A 128 13.21 21.76 1.77
CA MET A 128 13.88 21.68 3.07
C MET A 128 13.20 22.62 4.06
N CYS A 129 12.99 22.13 5.28
CA CYS A 129 12.41 22.90 6.39
C CYS A 129 11.01 23.50 6.13
N ALA A 130 10.29 23.07 5.07
CA ALA A 130 9.07 23.73 4.61
C ALA A 130 8.01 23.94 5.71
N PHE A 131 7.84 23.00 6.63
CA PHE A 131 6.87 23.03 7.73
C PHE A 131 7.53 22.79 9.10
N GLU A 132 8.83 23.04 9.22
CA GLU A 132 9.59 22.80 10.45
C GLU A 132 8.95 23.53 11.65
N TYR A 133 8.79 22.86 12.80
CA TYR A 133 8.19 23.39 14.02
C TYR A 133 6.76 23.96 13.83
N CYS A 134 5.88 23.27 13.10
CA CYS A 134 4.44 23.59 13.06
C CYS A 134 3.68 22.76 14.12
N PRO A 135 3.53 23.25 15.36
CA PRO A 135 3.08 22.42 16.49
C PRO A 135 1.62 21.98 16.38
N GLN A 136 0.79 22.69 15.61
CA GLN A 136 -0.63 22.38 15.43
C GLN A 136 -0.95 21.61 14.15
N LEU A 137 0.04 21.36 13.29
CA LEU A 137 -0.18 20.69 12.01
C LEU A 137 -0.61 19.25 12.26
N LYS A 138 -1.83 18.89 11.88
CA LYS A 138 -2.43 17.56 12.12
C LYS A 138 -2.28 16.64 10.92
N SER A 139 -2.45 17.17 9.71
CA SER A 139 -2.43 16.36 8.49
C SER A 139 -1.92 17.11 7.27
N VAL A 140 -1.26 16.36 6.38
CA VAL A 140 -0.83 16.81 5.06
C VAL A 140 -1.28 15.81 4.00
N THR A 141 -1.93 16.31 2.96
CA THR A 141 -2.44 15.47 1.86
C THR A 141 -1.88 15.89 0.51
N PHE A 142 -1.28 14.95 -0.22
CA PHE A 142 -0.79 15.09 -1.59
C PHE A 142 -1.71 14.30 -2.54
N SER A 143 -2.56 15.03 -3.28
CA SER A 143 -3.64 14.43 -4.09
C SER A 143 -3.13 13.72 -5.35
N LYS A 144 -2.05 14.21 -5.96
CA LYS A 144 -1.43 13.62 -7.17
C LYS A 144 0.00 13.12 -6.92
N GLY A 145 0.37 12.95 -5.67
CA GLY A 145 1.69 12.47 -5.27
C GLY A 145 2.72 13.56 -5.07
N VAL A 146 3.87 13.17 -4.52
CA VAL A 146 5.07 13.99 -4.40
C VAL A 146 6.29 13.09 -4.63
N SER A 147 7.27 13.54 -5.42
CA SER A 147 8.44 12.71 -5.72
C SER A 147 9.40 12.65 -4.53
N THR A 148 9.66 13.79 -3.88
CA THR A 148 10.58 13.87 -2.73
C THR A 148 10.04 14.73 -1.58
N ILE A 149 10.15 14.25 -0.36
CA ILE A 149 10.07 15.09 0.85
C ILE A 149 11.50 15.38 1.27
N LYS A 150 11.96 16.62 1.08
CA LYS A 150 13.34 17.01 1.38
C LYS A 150 13.62 17.02 2.87
N GLY A 151 14.91 17.13 3.18
CA GLY A 151 15.41 17.05 4.54
C GLY A 151 14.73 18.05 5.47
N SER A 152 14.50 17.63 6.70
CA SER A 152 13.94 18.47 7.75
C SER A 152 12.55 19.08 7.48
N ALA A 153 11.83 18.65 6.43
CA ALA A 153 10.60 19.31 5.98
C ALA A 153 9.51 19.43 7.07
N PHE A 154 9.41 18.49 8.01
CA PHE A 154 8.38 18.44 9.05
C PHE A 154 8.97 18.23 10.45
N ILE A 155 10.23 18.61 10.72
CA ILE A 155 10.82 18.42 12.06
C ILE A 155 9.94 19.02 13.14
N HIS A 156 9.72 18.27 14.23
CA HIS A 156 8.97 18.69 15.41
C HIS A 156 7.56 19.23 15.11
N CYS A 157 6.92 18.71 14.05
CA CYS A 157 5.47 18.84 13.85
C CYS A 157 4.74 17.89 14.81
N ASN A 158 4.78 18.19 16.10
CA ASN A 158 4.44 17.23 17.16
C ASN A 158 2.98 16.71 17.09
N ASN A 159 2.03 17.48 16.53
CA ASN A 159 0.63 17.05 16.35
C ASN A 159 0.34 16.38 15.01
N LEU A 160 1.33 16.26 14.13
CA LEU A 160 1.14 15.66 12.81
C LEU A 160 0.84 14.18 13.00
N SER A 161 -0.39 13.76 12.75
CA SER A 161 -0.82 12.38 12.92
C SER A 161 -0.78 11.57 11.63
N GLU A 162 -0.92 12.25 10.48
CA GLU A 162 -1.01 11.58 9.19
C GLU A 162 -0.34 12.34 8.03
N ILE A 163 0.32 11.56 7.17
CA ILE A 163 0.77 11.98 5.84
C ILE A 163 0.13 11.07 4.80
N ASN A 164 -0.59 11.68 3.85
CA ASN A 164 -1.33 10.95 2.81
C ASN A 164 -0.82 11.32 1.41
N ILE A 165 -0.11 10.40 0.76
CA ILE A 165 0.43 10.53 -0.61
C ILE A 165 -0.32 9.56 -1.53
N SER A 166 -1.24 10.11 -2.31
CA SER A 166 -2.26 9.31 -3.01
C SER A 166 -1.77 8.61 -4.28
N GLN A 167 -0.59 8.95 -4.79
CA GLN A 167 -0.01 8.40 -6.02
C GLN A 167 1.52 8.40 -5.95
N GLY A 168 2.14 7.40 -6.58
CA GLY A 168 3.59 7.32 -6.72
C GLY A 168 4.29 6.75 -5.48
N SER A 169 5.58 6.44 -5.66
CA SER A 169 6.53 6.25 -4.58
C SER A 169 7.21 7.58 -4.27
N THR A 170 7.63 7.75 -3.02
CA THR A 170 8.22 9.00 -2.55
C THR A 170 9.55 8.72 -1.86
N THR A 171 10.56 9.52 -2.21
CA THR A 171 11.83 9.59 -1.47
C THR A 171 11.65 10.50 -0.27
N ILE A 172 12.09 10.05 0.89
CA ILE A 172 12.03 10.80 2.15
C ILE A 172 13.47 11.05 2.57
N ASP A 173 13.91 12.30 2.55
CA ASP A 173 15.30 12.65 2.87
C ASP A 173 15.54 12.70 4.39
N SER A 174 16.80 12.96 4.76
CA SER A 174 17.26 12.94 6.15
C SER A 174 16.44 13.86 7.05
N GLN A 175 16.08 13.37 8.24
CA GLN A 175 15.34 14.11 9.27
C GLN A 175 13.97 14.66 8.83
N ALA A 176 13.41 14.24 7.68
CA ALA A 176 12.17 14.80 7.14
C ALA A 176 11.00 14.86 8.14
N PHE A 177 10.88 13.89 9.04
CA PHE A 177 9.87 13.79 10.09
C PHE A 177 10.46 13.61 11.50
N LEU A 178 11.70 14.07 11.73
CA LEU A 178 12.35 13.96 13.04
C LEU A 178 11.46 14.60 14.12
N GLY A 179 11.13 13.83 15.16
CA GLY A 179 10.36 14.31 16.31
C GLY A 179 8.86 14.51 16.04
N CYS A 180 8.29 14.00 14.95
CA CYS A 180 6.84 13.96 14.75
C CYS A 180 6.19 12.89 15.65
N GLU A 181 6.17 13.12 16.97
CA GLU A 181 5.83 12.09 17.96
C GLU A 181 4.43 11.50 17.79
N ASN A 182 3.46 12.27 17.29
CA ASN A 182 2.10 11.79 17.04
C ASN A 182 1.89 11.16 15.66
N LEU A 183 2.89 11.14 14.78
CA LEU A 183 2.76 10.60 13.42
C LEU A 183 2.53 9.10 13.49
N SER A 184 1.27 8.69 13.34
CA SER A 184 0.88 7.28 13.40
C SER A 184 0.89 6.62 12.03
N THR A 185 0.68 7.41 10.97
CA THR A 185 0.39 6.86 9.64
C THR A 185 1.06 7.65 8.53
N VAL A 186 1.86 6.96 7.72
CA VAL A 186 2.47 7.47 6.49
C VAL A 186 1.99 6.60 5.32
N ASN A 187 0.98 7.09 4.62
CA ASN A 187 0.34 6.38 3.51
C ASN A 187 0.95 6.84 2.19
N ILE A 188 1.82 6.02 1.60
CA ILE A 188 2.39 6.26 0.26
C ILE A 188 1.87 5.18 -0.68
N ALA A 189 1.14 5.57 -1.73
CA ALA A 189 0.40 4.65 -2.59
C ALA A 189 1.25 3.51 -3.16
N ASP A 190 2.45 3.80 -3.64
CA ASP A 190 3.38 2.78 -4.17
C ASP A 190 4.54 2.46 -3.20
N GLY A 191 4.45 2.94 -1.94
CA GLY A 191 5.47 2.77 -0.90
C GLY A 191 6.62 3.78 -0.96
N ALA A 192 7.41 3.87 0.12
CA ALA A 192 8.60 4.72 0.17
C ALA A 192 9.73 4.15 -0.71
N SER A 193 10.34 4.97 -1.58
CA SER A 193 11.44 4.55 -2.46
C SER A 193 12.81 4.60 -1.81
N ASN A 194 13.10 5.62 -1.00
CA ASN A 194 14.30 5.68 -0.17
C ASN A 194 13.95 6.46 1.08
N VAL A 195 14.56 6.10 2.20
CA VAL A 195 14.37 6.79 3.49
C VAL A 195 15.74 7.20 4.00
N GLY A 196 15.93 8.50 4.21
CA GLY A 196 17.19 9.11 4.63
C GLY A 196 17.51 8.90 6.11
N GLU A 197 18.64 9.46 6.52
CA GLU A 197 19.15 9.35 7.89
C GLU A 197 18.21 10.03 8.89
N PHE A 198 17.88 9.36 9.99
CA PHE A 198 16.97 9.84 11.03
C PHE A 198 15.60 10.33 10.54
N ALA A 199 15.16 9.93 9.35
CA ALA A 199 13.96 10.46 8.71
C ALA A 199 12.69 10.39 9.58
N PHE A 200 12.51 9.33 10.36
CA PHE A 200 11.39 9.14 11.30
C PHE A 200 11.85 9.01 12.75
N ARG A 201 13.05 9.49 13.10
CA ARG A 201 13.54 9.40 14.48
C ARG A 201 12.54 10.04 15.44
N ASN A 202 12.22 9.33 16.53
CA ASN A 202 11.24 9.68 17.56
C ASN A 202 9.80 9.87 17.04
N CYS A 203 9.42 9.31 15.89
CA CYS A 203 8.01 9.16 15.50
C CYS A 203 7.34 8.05 16.35
N SER A 204 7.17 8.34 17.65
CA SER A 204 6.83 7.34 18.67
C SER A 204 5.52 6.59 18.41
N LYS A 205 4.55 7.21 17.72
CA LYS A 205 3.27 6.58 17.36
C LYS A 205 3.25 5.86 16.00
N LEU A 206 4.32 5.92 15.21
CA LEU A 206 4.36 5.31 13.88
C LEU A 206 4.24 3.79 14.00
N SER A 207 3.13 3.22 13.55
CA SER A 207 2.84 1.79 13.71
C SER A 207 3.29 0.91 12.53
N ASN A 208 3.37 1.51 11.35
CA ASN A 208 3.62 0.78 10.11
C ASN A 208 4.32 1.65 9.08
N ILE A 209 5.21 1.02 8.31
CA ILE A 209 5.77 1.61 7.09
C ILE A 209 5.92 0.54 6.00
N ILE A 210 5.64 0.93 4.76
CA ILE A 210 5.74 0.08 3.59
C ILE A 210 6.73 0.71 2.60
N PHE A 211 7.76 -0.04 2.26
CA PHE A 211 8.69 0.34 1.20
C PHE A 211 8.20 -0.12 -0.17
N SER A 212 8.55 0.62 -1.22
CA SER A 212 8.36 0.17 -2.60
C SER A 212 9.35 -0.97 -2.91
N ASP A 213 9.04 -1.79 -3.91
CA ASP A 213 9.97 -2.84 -4.33
C ASP A 213 11.23 -2.29 -5.03
N SER A 214 11.20 -1.01 -5.44
CA SER A 214 12.36 -0.28 -5.96
C SER A 214 13.30 0.24 -4.86
N ALA A 215 12.91 0.17 -3.59
CA ALA A 215 13.72 0.76 -2.53
C ALA A 215 15.03 0.01 -2.31
N THR A 216 16.13 0.76 -2.27
CA THR A 216 17.48 0.21 -2.11
C THR A 216 18.16 0.68 -0.84
N THR A 217 17.67 1.75 -0.21
CA THR A 217 18.33 2.36 0.96
C THR A 217 17.36 2.71 2.09
N ILE A 218 17.83 2.47 3.31
CA ILE A 218 17.25 2.94 4.57
C ILE A 218 18.39 3.55 5.37
N GLY A 219 18.36 4.85 5.62
CA GLY A 219 19.42 5.60 6.28
C GLY A 219 19.63 5.17 7.73
N LYS A 220 20.81 5.52 8.26
CA LYS A 220 21.13 5.33 9.68
C LYS A 220 20.05 5.94 10.57
N GLY A 221 19.67 5.23 11.62
CA GLY A 221 18.69 5.70 12.60
C GLY A 221 17.31 6.07 12.04
N ALA A 222 16.95 5.62 10.83
CA ALA A 222 15.72 6.06 10.15
C ALA A 222 14.45 5.90 11.00
N PHE A 223 14.37 4.86 11.83
CA PHE A 223 13.25 4.59 12.75
C PHE A 223 13.66 4.56 14.22
N TYR A 224 14.77 5.21 14.58
CA TYR A 224 15.23 5.31 15.97
C TYR A 224 14.09 5.83 16.85
N GLY A 225 13.72 5.11 17.91
CA GLY A 225 12.69 5.55 18.86
C GLY A 225 11.25 5.46 18.33
N CYS A 226 10.99 4.78 17.20
CA CYS A 226 9.64 4.49 16.73
C CYS A 226 8.98 3.39 17.58
N LYS A 227 8.61 3.73 18.83
CA LYS A 227 8.18 2.78 19.86
C LYS A 227 6.93 1.97 19.50
N SER A 228 6.00 2.52 18.71
CA SER A 228 4.79 1.83 18.26
C SER A 228 4.97 0.99 16.99
N LEU A 229 6.16 0.99 16.37
CA LEU A 229 6.37 0.32 15.10
C LEU A 229 6.33 -1.19 15.28
N SER A 230 5.23 -1.82 14.85
CA SER A 230 5.02 -3.27 14.98
C SER A 230 5.17 -4.01 13.65
N THR A 231 5.04 -3.32 12.53
CA THR A 231 5.10 -3.92 11.19
C THR A 231 5.97 -3.12 10.24
N VAL A 232 6.95 -3.78 9.62
CA VAL A 232 7.83 -3.18 8.61
C VAL A 232 7.94 -4.13 7.43
N ARG A 233 7.56 -3.68 6.23
CA ARG A 233 7.78 -4.44 4.99
C ARG A 233 8.98 -3.87 4.24
N LEU A 234 10.14 -4.51 4.41
CA LEU A 234 11.38 -4.16 3.72
C LEU A 234 11.32 -4.52 2.22
N SER A 235 12.04 -3.77 1.41
CA SER A 235 12.24 -4.07 -0.01
C SER A 235 13.16 -5.26 -0.22
N GLN A 236 12.86 -6.10 -1.23
CA GLN A 236 13.69 -7.25 -1.59
C GLN A 236 15.03 -6.86 -2.22
N ASN A 237 15.23 -5.57 -2.53
CA ASN A 237 16.47 -5.02 -3.09
C ASN A 237 17.39 -4.40 -2.04
N LEU A 238 17.02 -4.42 -0.75
CA LEU A 238 17.85 -3.90 0.33
C LEU A 238 19.10 -4.78 0.52
N THR A 239 20.27 -4.15 0.59
CA THR A 239 21.55 -4.83 0.79
C THR A 239 22.13 -4.62 2.20
N VAL A 240 21.73 -3.56 2.89
CA VAL A 240 22.24 -3.18 4.22
C VAL A 240 21.10 -2.70 5.10
N ILE A 241 21.08 -3.14 6.35
CA ILE A 241 20.35 -2.47 7.43
C ILE A 241 21.38 -1.64 8.19
N ASN A 242 21.26 -0.31 8.12
CA ASN A 242 22.27 0.60 8.67
C ASN A 242 22.23 0.67 10.20
N ASP A 243 23.24 1.34 10.76
CA ASP A 243 23.35 1.58 12.19
C ASP A 243 22.07 2.23 12.75
N ASP A 244 21.68 1.85 13.96
CA ASP A 244 20.56 2.41 14.72
C ASP A 244 19.17 2.32 14.05
N THR A 245 19.02 1.64 12.90
CA THR A 245 17.83 1.74 12.03
C THR A 245 16.51 1.53 12.77
N PHE A 246 16.43 0.50 13.62
CA PHE A 246 15.28 0.13 14.46
C PHE A 246 15.63 0.15 15.96
N HIS A 247 16.60 0.97 16.36
CA HIS A 247 16.91 1.20 17.78
C HIS A 247 15.64 1.67 18.51
N ASP A 248 15.29 1.08 19.65
CA ASP A 248 14.11 1.42 20.44
C ASP A 248 12.74 1.18 19.77
N CYS A 249 12.70 0.34 18.75
CA CYS A 249 11.44 -0.18 18.21
C CYS A 249 10.86 -1.28 19.11
N ILE A 250 10.48 -0.91 20.34
CA ILE A 250 10.08 -1.85 21.40
C ILE A 250 8.84 -2.70 21.08
N ASN A 251 8.00 -2.31 20.12
CA ASN A 251 6.85 -3.10 19.66
C ASN A 251 7.12 -3.88 18.37
N LEU A 252 8.34 -3.82 17.81
CA LEU A 252 8.73 -4.59 16.64
C LEU A 252 9.04 -6.02 17.06
N THR A 253 8.06 -6.91 16.92
CA THR A 253 8.20 -8.32 17.34
C THR A 253 8.62 -9.25 16.21
N ASN A 254 8.40 -8.88 14.96
CA ASN A 254 8.75 -9.70 13.80
C ASN A 254 9.23 -8.81 12.66
N ILE A 255 10.28 -9.25 11.98
CA ILE A 255 10.77 -8.62 10.75
C ILE A 255 11.33 -9.68 9.81
N THR A 256 11.02 -9.57 8.52
CA THR A 256 11.63 -10.41 7.49
C THR A 256 12.80 -9.67 6.87
N ILE A 257 14.02 -10.16 7.13
CA ILE A 257 15.23 -9.62 6.52
C ILE A 257 15.33 -10.13 5.07
N PRO A 258 15.44 -9.25 4.06
CA PRO A 258 15.57 -9.65 2.66
C PRO A 258 16.83 -10.47 2.37
N GLU A 259 16.76 -11.38 1.38
CA GLU A 259 17.84 -12.32 1.05
C GLU A 259 19.12 -11.63 0.54
N LYS A 260 19.05 -10.40 0.05
CA LYS A 260 20.22 -9.64 -0.43
C LYS A 260 20.97 -8.89 0.68
N VAL A 261 20.43 -8.88 1.91
CA VAL A 261 21.07 -8.14 3.01
C VAL A 261 22.34 -8.84 3.45
N ASN A 262 23.47 -8.17 3.25
CA ASN A 262 24.80 -8.67 3.60
C ASN A 262 25.37 -8.05 4.90
N LYS A 263 24.74 -6.99 5.43
CA LYS A 263 25.19 -6.30 6.65
C LYS A 263 24.01 -5.82 7.50
N ILE A 264 24.11 -6.07 8.80
CA ILE A 264 23.29 -5.46 9.85
C ILE A 264 24.22 -4.57 10.68
N GLY A 265 23.93 -3.28 10.73
CA GLY A 265 24.75 -2.25 11.37
C GLY A 265 24.76 -2.30 12.90
N ASN A 266 25.54 -1.41 13.49
CA ASN A 266 25.66 -1.28 14.93
C ASN A 266 24.32 -0.81 15.53
N GLN A 267 23.92 -1.39 16.67
CA GLN A 267 22.68 -1.03 17.38
C GLN A 267 21.40 -1.08 16.51
N ALA A 268 21.44 -1.78 15.36
CA ALA A 268 20.37 -1.72 14.36
C ALA A 268 19.00 -2.15 14.90
N PHE A 269 18.96 -3.06 15.87
CA PHE A 269 17.77 -3.55 16.56
C PHE A 269 17.90 -3.48 18.09
N LEU A 270 18.78 -2.63 18.62
CA LEU A 270 18.96 -2.45 20.06
C LEU A 270 17.60 -2.14 20.73
N ARG A 271 17.25 -2.91 21.79
CA ARG A 271 15.98 -2.86 22.52
C ARG A 271 14.72 -3.12 21.69
N SER A 272 14.85 -3.66 20.48
CA SER A 272 13.70 -4.20 19.74
C SER A 272 13.21 -5.49 20.39
N LYS A 273 11.90 -5.70 20.54
CA LYS A 273 11.36 -6.92 21.17
C LYS A 273 11.11 -8.04 20.15
N LEU A 274 12.05 -8.26 19.24
CA LEU A 274 11.99 -9.29 18.21
C LEU A 274 11.84 -10.67 18.86
N LYS A 275 10.90 -11.48 18.36
CA LYS A 275 10.66 -12.84 18.84
C LYS A 275 11.41 -13.89 18.02
N ASN A 276 11.31 -13.77 16.69
CA ASN A 276 11.97 -14.65 15.74
C ASN A 276 12.69 -13.80 14.70
N ILE A 277 13.91 -14.19 14.36
CA ILE A 277 14.64 -13.62 13.25
C ILE A 277 15.25 -14.73 12.41
N LYS A 278 15.07 -14.65 11.09
CA LYS A 278 15.76 -15.49 10.13
C LYS A 278 16.79 -14.64 9.41
N PHE A 279 18.06 -14.96 9.60
CA PHE A 279 19.14 -14.33 8.87
C PHE A 279 19.21 -14.86 7.43
N PRO A 280 19.46 -14.00 6.43
CA PRO A 280 19.60 -14.42 5.05
C PRO A 280 20.94 -15.14 4.84
N THR A 281 21.01 -16.01 3.83
CA THR A 281 22.23 -16.77 3.55
C THR A 281 23.37 -15.89 3.02
N THR A 282 23.08 -14.67 2.60
CA THR A 282 24.08 -13.69 2.15
C THR A 282 24.67 -12.83 3.27
N LEU A 283 24.15 -12.93 4.52
CA LEU A 283 24.58 -12.09 5.63
C LEU A 283 26.06 -12.33 5.96
N LYS A 284 26.85 -11.25 5.98
CA LYS A 284 28.28 -11.27 6.29
C LYS A 284 28.58 -10.73 7.67
N THR A 285 27.90 -9.68 8.08
CA THR A 285 28.26 -8.94 9.31
C THR A 285 27.05 -8.58 10.14
N ILE A 286 27.17 -8.79 11.46
CA ILE A 286 26.26 -8.31 12.49
C ILE A 286 27.05 -7.33 13.36
N GLY A 287 26.61 -6.08 13.42
CA GLY A 287 27.32 -5.00 14.11
C GLY A 287 27.36 -5.13 15.63
N GLN A 288 28.17 -4.28 16.26
CA GLN A 288 28.22 -4.13 17.70
C GLN A 288 26.84 -3.75 18.23
N LEU A 289 26.43 -4.38 19.33
CA LEU A 289 25.15 -4.15 19.99
C LEU A 289 23.90 -4.35 19.10
N ALA A 290 24.01 -5.01 17.95
CA ALA A 290 22.95 -5.02 16.93
C ALA A 290 21.60 -5.56 17.44
N PHE A 291 21.61 -6.56 18.31
CA PHE A 291 20.43 -7.20 18.90
C PHE A 291 20.45 -7.17 20.44
N THR A 292 21.21 -6.24 21.02
CA THR A 292 21.24 -6.04 22.47
C THR A 292 19.84 -5.81 23.03
N GLU A 293 19.54 -6.45 24.16
CA GLU A 293 18.25 -6.35 24.86
C GLU A 293 17.04 -6.74 23.98
N CYS A 294 17.23 -7.61 22.99
CA CYS A 294 16.13 -8.27 22.28
C CYS A 294 15.49 -9.34 23.17
N GLY A 295 14.83 -8.90 24.25
CA GLY A 295 14.39 -9.76 25.36
C GLY A 295 13.37 -10.83 25.00
N ASN A 296 12.71 -10.75 23.82
CA ASN A 296 11.75 -11.74 23.35
C ASN A 296 12.35 -12.79 22.40
N LEU A 297 13.62 -12.66 22.03
CA LEU A 297 14.24 -13.51 21.03
C LEU A 297 14.43 -14.91 21.61
N GLU A 298 13.77 -15.93 21.06
CA GLU A 298 13.76 -17.29 21.65
C GLU A 298 14.87 -18.19 21.09
N SER A 299 15.12 -18.09 19.78
CA SER A 299 16.16 -18.85 19.09
C SER A 299 16.70 -18.11 17.87
N ILE A 300 17.95 -18.38 17.51
CA ILE A 300 18.58 -17.85 16.30
C ILE A 300 19.44 -18.89 15.59
N GLU A 301 19.58 -18.72 14.28
CA GLU A 301 20.48 -19.51 13.42
C GLU A 301 21.46 -18.57 12.72
N ILE A 302 22.73 -18.62 13.11
CA ILE A 302 23.83 -17.89 12.49
C ILE A 302 24.32 -18.70 11.27
N PRO A 303 24.14 -18.19 10.04
CA PRO A 303 24.51 -18.91 8.83
C PRO A 303 26.03 -18.91 8.60
N ALA A 304 26.51 -19.86 7.81
CA ALA A 304 27.93 -20.06 7.50
C ALA A 304 28.59 -18.86 6.82
N SER A 305 27.78 -17.95 6.27
CA SER A 305 28.23 -16.75 5.58
C SER A 305 28.68 -15.62 6.51
N VAL A 306 28.33 -15.66 7.80
CA VAL A 306 28.62 -14.59 8.76
C VAL A 306 30.10 -14.62 9.15
N THR A 307 30.87 -13.62 8.73
CA THR A 307 32.31 -13.53 9.01
C THR A 307 32.65 -12.59 10.16
N ALA A 308 31.66 -11.94 10.78
CA ALA A 308 31.83 -11.15 11.98
C ALA A 308 30.52 -10.93 12.74
N ILE A 309 30.57 -11.10 14.07
CA ILE A 309 29.55 -10.61 15.02
C ILE A 309 30.26 -9.67 16.00
N GLY A 310 29.85 -8.41 16.01
CA GLY A 310 30.45 -7.36 16.84
C GLY A 310 30.22 -7.58 18.34
N LYS A 311 30.99 -6.83 19.15
CA LYS A 311 30.91 -6.87 20.62
C LYS A 311 29.48 -6.74 21.09
N GLN A 312 29.10 -7.58 22.06
CA GLN A 312 27.79 -7.53 22.72
C GLN A 312 26.59 -7.65 21.75
N GLY A 313 26.80 -8.27 20.57
CA GLY A 313 25.81 -8.31 19.49
C GLY A 313 24.43 -8.84 19.90
N PHE A 314 24.36 -9.76 20.86
CA PHE A 314 23.13 -10.33 21.44
C PHE A 314 23.12 -10.22 22.97
N ILE A 315 23.83 -9.25 23.58
CA ILE A 315 23.89 -9.11 25.04
C ILE A 315 22.47 -8.94 25.62
N ASN A 316 22.20 -9.56 26.78
CA ASN A 316 20.93 -9.46 27.49
C ASN A 316 19.68 -9.88 26.67
N CYS A 317 19.82 -10.79 25.69
CA CYS A 317 18.67 -11.46 25.08
C CYS A 317 18.10 -12.49 26.07
N ALA A 318 17.37 -12.02 27.08
CA ALA A 318 16.99 -12.82 28.23
C ALA A 318 16.19 -14.09 27.90
N ASN A 319 15.38 -14.11 26.84
CA ASN A 319 14.62 -15.31 26.42
C ASN A 319 15.35 -16.20 25.41
N LEU A 320 16.57 -15.85 25.01
CA LEU A 320 17.32 -16.61 24.01
C LEU A 320 17.76 -17.93 24.64
N SER A 321 17.10 -19.01 24.23
CA SER A 321 17.27 -20.34 24.82
C SER A 321 18.13 -21.26 23.96
N MET A 322 18.18 -20.97 22.66
CA MET A 322 18.91 -21.78 21.69
C MET A 322 19.61 -20.92 20.63
N VAL A 323 20.88 -21.22 20.36
CA VAL A 323 21.64 -20.65 19.25
C VAL A 323 22.16 -21.79 18.38
N THR A 324 21.94 -21.71 17.07
CA THR A 324 22.63 -22.57 16.09
C THR A 324 23.67 -21.74 15.36
N ILE A 325 24.92 -22.21 15.33
CA ILE A 325 26.04 -21.57 14.63
C ILE A 325 26.53 -22.53 13.56
N SER A 326 26.51 -22.09 12.32
CA SER A 326 27.00 -22.89 11.19
C SER A 326 28.52 -22.80 11.11
N LYS A 327 29.15 -23.92 10.72
CA LYS A 327 30.56 -23.97 10.33
C LYS A 327 30.80 -22.98 9.19
N GLY A 328 31.81 -22.13 9.35
CA GLY A 328 32.09 -21.00 8.46
C GLY A 328 31.75 -19.65 9.09
N ALA A 329 30.92 -19.64 10.14
CA ALA A 329 30.75 -18.44 10.94
C ALA A 329 32.03 -18.16 11.75
N THR A 330 32.63 -16.98 11.58
CA THR A 330 33.92 -16.61 12.19
C THR A 330 33.88 -15.21 12.83
N ASN A 331 34.91 -14.89 13.62
CA ASN A 331 35.07 -13.61 14.32
C ASN A 331 33.83 -13.19 15.12
N ILE A 332 33.34 -14.11 15.94
CA ILE A 332 32.26 -13.83 16.90
C ILE A 332 32.92 -13.25 18.14
N ALA A 333 32.58 -12.01 18.51
CA ALA A 333 33.12 -11.39 19.72
C ALA A 333 32.85 -12.27 20.95
N SER A 334 33.82 -12.35 21.88
CA SER A 334 33.72 -13.23 23.04
C SER A 334 32.46 -12.94 23.87
N ASP A 335 32.12 -11.66 24.04
CA ASP A 335 30.97 -11.18 24.80
C ASP A 335 29.65 -11.12 24.00
N ALA A 336 29.58 -11.71 22.79
CA ALA A 336 28.42 -11.59 21.91
C ALA A 336 27.11 -12.09 22.55
N PHE A 337 27.16 -13.09 23.43
CA PHE A 337 26.00 -13.69 24.11
C PHE A 337 25.97 -13.46 25.62
N LYS A 338 26.74 -12.48 26.11
CA LYS A 338 26.79 -12.15 27.55
C LYS A 338 25.38 -11.79 28.07
N GLY A 339 25.03 -12.26 29.27
CA GLY A 339 23.71 -11.97 29.86
C GLY A 339 22.50 -12.65 29.19
N CYS A 340 22.71 -13.56 28.23
CA CYS A 340 21.65 -14.46 27.73
C CYS A 340 21.36 -15.56 28.76
N THR A 341 20.75 -15.20 29.89
CA THR A 341 20.62 -16.07 31.08
C THR A 341 19.80 -17.34 30.87
N ASN A 342 18.99 -17.43 29.80
CA ASN A 342 18.24 -18.64 29.44
C ASN A 342 18.92 -19.49 28.35
N LEU A 343 20.12 -19.13 27.89
CA LEU A 343 20.80 -19.83 26.80
C LEU A 343 21.31 -21.20 27.26
N LEU A 344 20.52 -22.25 27.04
CA LEU A 344 20.81 -23.61 27.50
C LEU A 344 21.37 -24.52 26.42
N THR A 345 21.15 -24.21 25.15
CA THR A 345 21.51 -25.08 24.02
C THR A 345 22.25 -24.28 22.95
N ILE A 346 23.52 -24.61 22.75
CA ILE A 346 24.29 -24.11 21.60
C ILE A 346 24.52 -25.29 20.65
N ARG A 347 24.14 -25.12 19.39
CA ARG A 347 24.41 -26.09 18.32
C ARG A 347 25.49 -25.52 17.42
N TYR A 348 26.55 -26.27 17.19
CA TYR A 348 27.61 -25.90 16.27
C TYR A 348 27.80 -26.99 15.23
N THR A 349 27.72 -26.64 13.94
CA THR A 349 27.85 -27.67 12.87
C THR A 349 29.31 -28.04 12.59
N GLY A 350 30.28 -27.36 13.21
CA GLY A 350 31.71 -27.69 13.14
C GLY A 350 32.16 -28.59 14.29
N THR A 351 33.46 -28.89 14.31
CA THR A 351 34.08 -29.78 15.30
C THR A 351 34.29 -29.09 16.66
N GLN A 352 34.62 -29.88 17.69
CA GLN A 352 34.92 -29.35 19.03
C GLN A 352 36.14 -28.43 19.05
N ASN A 353 37.16 -28.70 18.23
CA ASN A 353 38.36 -27.86 18.15
C ASN A 353 38.01 -26.51 17.50
N GLU A 354 37.30 -26.55 16.37
CA GLU A 354 36.81 -25.34 15.70
C GLU A 354 35.91 -24.49 16.63
N TRP A 355 35.14 -25.10 17.54
CA TRP A 355 34.36 -24.38 18.55
C TRP A 355 35.26 -23.65 19.56
N LYS A 356 36.31 -24.31 20.07
CA LYS A 356 37.24 -23.70 21.03
C LYS A 356 37.94 -22.48 20.41
N ASP A 357 38.27 -22.57 19.13
CA ASP A 357 38.92 -21.48 18.39
C ASP A 357 38.02 -20.24 18.23
N LEU A 358 36.69 -20.38 18.35
CA LEU A 358 35.77 -19.23 18.34
C LEU A 358 35.87 -18.37 19.61
N ASN A 359 36.39 -18.92 20.72
CA ASN A 359 36.61 -18.21 21.99
C ASN A 359 35.41 -17.38 22.48
N ILE A 360 34.20 -17.97 22.42
CA ILE A 360 32.96 -17.32 22.85
C ILE A 360 32.79 -17.49 24.37
N GLU A 361 32.62 -16.38 25.09
CA GLU A 361 32.21 -16.39 26.49
C GLU A 361 30.72 -16.72 26.56
N LEU A 362 30.41 -17.89 27.13
CA LEU A 362 29.03 -18.27 27.40
C LEU A 362 28.55 -17.67 28.73
N PRO A 363 27.27 -17.28 28.83
CA PRO A 363 26.73 -16.76 30.08
C PRO A 363 26.71 -17.86 31.15
N ASP A 364 27.00 -17.50 32.40
CA ASP A 364 26.81 -18.38 33.56
C ASP A 364 25.32 -18.66 33.76
N VAL A 365 24.83 -19.75 33.18
CA VAL A 365 23.44 -20.18 33.32
C VAL A 365 23.30 -21.08 34.54
N LEU A 366 23.00 -20.48 35.69
CA LEU A 366 22.72 -21.18 36.94
C LEU A 366 21.24 -21.60 37.00
N THR A 367 20.92 -22.77 36.44
CA THR A 367 19.68 -23.46 36.83
C THR A 367 20.04 -24.75 37.54
N ALA A 368 19.45 -24.99 38.72
CA ALA A 368 19.75 -26.14 39.59
C ALA A 368 19.42 -27.52 38.98
N GLN A 369 18.95 -27.59 37.73
CA GLN A 369 18.40 -28.81 37.12
C GLN A 369 18.81 -29.03 35.65
N VAL A 370 19.30 -28.02 34.91
CA VAL A 370 19.72 -28.17 33.50
C VAL A 370 21.00 -27.40 33.24
N LEU A 371 22.04 -28.12 32.82
CA LEU A 371 23.31 -27.51 32.39
C LEU A 371 23.19 -26.97 30.95
N GLN A 372 23.74 -25.77 30.76
CA GLN A 372 24.06 -25.24 29.43
C GLN A 372 24.99 -26.21 28.71
N GLN A 373 24.69 -26.55 27.46
CA GLN A 373 25.47 -27.52 26.68
C GLN A 373 25.72 -27.05 25.25
N VAL A 374 26.92 -27.33 24.76
CA VAL A 374 27.36 -27.12 23.37
C VAL A 374 27.36 -28.45 22.65
N TYR A 375 26.65 -28.52 21.52
CA TYR A 375 26.54 -29.69 20.65
C TYR A 375 27.32 -29.43 19.36
N CYS A 376 28.57 -29.87 19.32
CA CYS A 376 29.42 -29.84 18.13
C CYS A 376 29.09 -30.99 17.17
N ASN A 377 29.46 -30.84 15.90
CA ASN A 377 29.09 -31.73 14.81
C ASN A 377 27.56 -31.87 14.64
N TYR A 378 26.81 -30.84 15.05
CA TYR A 378 25.36 -30.82 14.93
C TYR A 378 24.97 -30.89 13.45
N THR A 379 24.04 -31.80 13.14
CA THR A 379 23.40 -31.88 11.83
C THR A 379 21.87 -31.86 12.03
N PRO A 380 21.11 -31.01 11.31
CA PRO A 380 19.66 -30.90 11.52
C PRO A 380 18.88 -32.21 11.34
N ASN A 381 19.36 -33.13 10.50
CA ASN A 381 18.66 -34.36 10.10
C ASN A 381 19.27 -35.64 10.71
N HIS A 382 19.95 -35.54 11.87
CA HIS A 382 20.50 -36.70 12.55
C HIS A 382 19.39 -37.60 13.14
N LYS A 383 19.70 -38.87 13.34
CA LYS A 383 18.84 -39.75 14.15
C LYS A 383 19.00 -39.38 15.62
N HIS A 384 17.90 -39.01 16.27
CA HIS A 384 17.96 -38.66 17.69
C HIS A 384 18.32 -39.86 18.55
N LYS A 385 19.41 -39.72 19.31
CA LYS A 385 19.76 -40.60 20.42
C LYS A 385 19.49 -39.87 21.73
N TYR A 386 18.39 -40.21 22.39
CA TYR A 386 17.92 -39.58 23.63
C TYR A 386 18.59 -40.21 24.86
N VAL A 387 19.04 -39.35 25.77
CA VAL A 387 19.58 -39.71 27.08
C VAL A 387 18.55 -39.30 28.14
N ALA A 388 18.29 -40.14 29.13
CA ALA A 388 17.31 -39.87 30.18
C ALA A 388 17.80 -38.82 31.18
N TYR A 389 16.88 -37.97 31.64
CA TYR A 389 17.08 -36.91 32.63
C TYR A 389 15.85 -36.82 33.54
N THR A 390 16.01 -36.20 34.71
CA THR A 390 14.90 -35.87 35.60
C THR A 390 14.94 -34.38 35.92
N ILE A 391 13.90 -33.64 35.53
CA ILE A 391 13.76 -32.20 35.82
C ILE A 391 12.52 -32.02 36.69
N GLY A 392 12.68 -31.41 37.87
CA GLY A 392 11.57 -31.20 38.82
C GLY A 392 10.81 -32.48 39.18
N GLY A 393 11.52 -33.62 39.27
CA GLY A 393 10.91 -34.94 39.56
C GLY A 393 10.19 -35.60 38.38
N LYS A 394 10.18 -34.99 37.19
CA LYS A 394 9.55 -35.55 35.99
C LYS A 394 10.59 -36.20 35.07
N PRO A 395 10.36 -37.44 34.60
CA PRO A 395 11.26 -38.07 33.64
C PRO A 395 11.13 -37.39 32.27
N CYS A 396 12.27 -36.99 31.74
CA CYS A 396 12.42 -36.42 30.42
C CYS A 396 13.64 -37.04 29.73
N SER A 397 13.82 -36.80 28.45
CA SER A 397 15.03 -37.21 27.75
C SER A 397 15.51 -36.11 26.82
N ARG A 398 16.83 -35.99 26.67
CA ARG A 398 17.49 -34.97 25.85
C ARG A 398 18.33 -35.63 24.78
N CYS A 399 18.27 -35.13 23.55
CA CYS A 399 19.06 -35.69 22.47
C CYS A 399 20.55 -35.34 22.62
N SER A 400 21.42 -36.34 22.52
CA SER A 400 22.88 -36.19 22.64
C SER A 400 23.56 -35.42 21.49
N VAL A 401 22.86 -35.21 20.37
CA VAL A 401 23.43 -34.55 19.17
C VAL A 401 22.88 -33.14 18.95
N CYS A 402 21.66 -32.84 19.41
CA CYS A 402 21.04 -31.53 19.21
C CYS A 402 20.48 -30.89 20.47
N GLY A 403 20.41 -31.60 21.59
CA GLY A 403 19.86 -31.07 22.83
C GLY A 403 18.33 -30.92 22.88
N ASP A 404 17.59 -31.42 21.87
CA ASP A 404 16.13 -31.42 21.89
C ASP A 404 15.57 -32.26 23.04
N TRP A 405 14.50 -31.78 23.67
CA TRP A 405 13.82 -32.44 24.78
C TRP A 405 12.62 -33.27 24.31
N LYS A 406 12.39 -34.40 24.99
CA LYS A 406 11.14 -35.16 25.01
C LYS A 406 10.67 -35.33 26.44
N THR A 407 9.42 -34.97 26.72
CA THR A 407 8.74 -35.29 27.99
C THR A 407 7.97 -36.59 27.84
N ASN A 408 8.08 -37.49 28.83
CA ASN A 408 7.36 -38.75 28.81
C ASN A 408 5.87 -38.52 29.16
N SER A 409 5.08 -38.06 28.20
CA SER A 409 3.62 -38.16 28.22
C SER A 409 3.13 -38.59 26.85
N ASN A 410 2.61 -39.82 26.79
CA ASN A 410 2.09 -40.56 25.65
C ASN A 410 3.13 -41.14 24.66
N THR A 411 3.25 -42.46 24.75
CA THR A 411 3.71 -43.35 23.68
C THR A 411 3.09 -42.98 22.33
N PRO A 412 3.90 -42.71 21.28
CA PRO A 412 3.49 -42.99 19.92
C PRO A 412 3.86 -44.44 19.61
N THR A 413 2.86 -45.21 19.19
CA THR A 413 2.95 -46.49 18.46
C THR A 413 4.09 -46.53 17.43
N PRO A 414 4.64 -47.71 17.09
CA PRO A 414 5.68 -47.81 16.08
C PRO A 414 5.13 -47.52 14.66
N SER A 415 6.02 -46.95 13.82
CA SER A 415 6.07 -46.97 12.34
C SER A 415 5.44 -45.76 11.57
N PRO A 416 6.01 -45.31 10.42
CA PRO A 416 7.10 -45.92 9.64
C PRO A 416 8.39 -45.10 9.50
N SER A 417 9.46 -45.88 9.55
CA SER A 417 10.71 -45.77 8.80
C SER A 417 10.78 -44.71 7.68
N GLY A 418 11.84 -43.90 7.75
CA GLY A 418 12.47 -43.25 6.60
C GLY A 418 11.70 -42.07 6.03
N GLU A 419 12.16 -40.85 6.32
CA GLU A 419 11.84 -39.73 5.43
C GLU A 419 12.56 -39.97 4.10
N LYS A 420 11.90 -40.73 3.22
CA LYS A 420 12.03 -40.51 1.78
C LYS A 420 11.71 -39.04 1.56
N GLU A 421 12.58 -38.33 0.86
CA GLU A 421 12.33 -36.96 0.39
C GLU A 421 10.87 -36.83 -0.05
N HIS A 422 10.17 -35.82 0.48
CA HIS A 422 8.81 -35.56 0.07
C HIS A 422 8.76 -35.27 -1.44
N LYS A 423 8.27 -36.24 -2.22
CA LYS A 423 7.91 -36.00 -3.64
C LYS A 423 6.59 -35.25 -3.70
N TRP A 424 6.69 -33.94 -3.53
CA TRP A 424 5.55 -33.04 -3.63
C TRP A 424 5.06 -32.94 -5.07
N SER A 425 3.75 -33.05 -5.27
CA SER A 425 3.15 -32.65 -6.54
C SER A 425 3.40 -31.15 -6.81
N GLY A 426 3.32 -30.75 -8.08
CA GLY A 426 3.16 -29.33 -8.41
C GLY A 426 1.96 -28.72 -7.67
N TRP A 427 2.06 -27.43 -7.36
CA TRP A 427 0.96 -26.68 -6.74
C TRP A 427 -0.24 -26.62 -7.69
N LYS A 428 -1.37 -27.18 -7.27
CA LYS A 428 -2.63 -27.09 -8.00
C LYS A 428 -3.53 -26.05 -7.35
N THR A 429 -4.05 -25.13 -8.15
CA THR A 429 -5.02 -24.13 -7.67
C THR A 429 -6.34 -24.81 -7.40
N ILE A 430 -6.74 -24.84 -6.12
CA ILE A 430 -8.04 -25.39 -5.69
C ILE A 430 -9.09 -24.28 -5.52
N SER A 431 -8.65 -23.03 -5.38
CA SER A 431 -9.54 -21.86 -5.40
C SER A 431 -8.84 -20.70 -6.09
N ALA A 432 -9.48 -20.14 -7.12
CA ALA A 432 -8.93 -19.02 -7.88
C ALA A 432 -8.95 -17.72 -7.05
N ALA A 433 -7.97 -16.85 -7.27
CA ALA A 433 -7.93 -15.54 -6.63
C ALA A 433 -9.17 -14.70 -6.97
N THR A 434 -9.56 -13.86 -6.02
CA THR A 434 -10.58 -12.81 -6.13
C THR A 434 -10.00 -11.51 -5.59
N VAL A 435 -10.76 -10.41 -5.68
CA VAL A 435 -10.37 -9.15 -5.03
C VAL A 435 -10.33 -9.24 -3.49
N PHE A 436 -11.06 -10.19 -2.90
CA PHE A 436 -11.16 -10.33 -1.44
C PHE A 436 -10.26 -11.42 -0.86
N LYS A 437 -9.98 -12.47 -1.64
CA LYS A 437 -9.21 -13.66 -1.23
C LYS A 437 -8.16 -14.02 -2.27
N GLY A 438 -6.95 -14.37 -1.81
CA GLY A 438 -5.88 -14.86 -2.67
C GLY A 438 -6.20 -16.23 -3.28
N ALA A 439 -5.46 -16.61 -4.32
CA ALA A 439 -5.58 -17.97 -4.87
C ALA A 439 -5.09 -18.98 -3.84
N VAL A 440 -5.91 -19.99 -3.54
CA VAL A 440 -5.51 -21.09 -2.66
C VAL A 440 -4.99 -22.22 -3.52
N GLN A 441 -3.76 -22.62 -3.27
CA GLN A 441 -3.13 -23.74 -3.94
C GLN A 441 -2.86 -24.84 -2.94
N LYS A 442 -3.07 -26.09 -3.37
CA LYS A 442 -2.77 -27.30 -2.61
C LYS A 442 -1.74 -28.13 -3.36
N ARG A 443 -0.81 -28.72 -2.62
CA ARG A 443 0.04 -29.80 -3.11
C ARG A 443 -0.06 -30.97 -2.17
N THR A 444 0.14 -32.17 -2.69
CA THR A 444 0.07 -33.41 -1.92
C THR A 444 1.34 -34.19 -2.16
N CYS A 445 1.90 -34.75 -1.10
CA CYS A 445 3.06 -35.62 -1.19
C CYS A 445 2.59 -36.98 -1.68
N SER A 446 3.12 -37.45 -2.81
CA SER A 446 2.76 -38.76 -3.36
C SER A 446 3.28 -39.94 -2.53
N THR A 447 4.22 -39.69 -1.61
CA THR A 447 4.87 -40.70 -0.78
C THR A 447 4.15 -40.93 0.55
N CYS A 448 3.56 -39.89 1.17
CA CYS A 448 2.93 -40.00 2.49
C CYS A 448 1.51 -39.46 2.58
N GLY A 449 0.94 -38.95 1.49
CA GLY A 449 -0.44 -38.42 1.45
C GLY A 449 -0.65 -37.08 2.17
N LYS A 450 0.35 -36.58 2.91
CA LYS A 450 0.29 -35.26 3.55
C LYS A 450 0.05 -34.16 2.51
N SER A 451 -0.71 -33.15 2.89
CA SER A 451 -1.06 -32.03 2.01
C SER A 451 -0.71 -30.70 2.64
N GLU A 452 -0.26 -29.77 1.81
CA GLU A 452 0.03 -28.39 2.19
C GLU A 452 -0.84 -27.43 1.39
N THR A 453 -1.19 -26.31 2.02
CA THR A 453 -1.90 -25.21 1.37
C THR A 453 -1.13 -23.91 1.50
N ARG A 454 -1.12 -23.11 0.43
CA ARG A 454 -0.63 -21.74 0.46
C ARG A 454 -1.64 -20.80 -0.18
N THR A 455 -1.61 -19.54 0.26
CA THR A 455 -2.46 -18.48 -0.28
C THR A 455 -1.59 -17.46 -1.00
N GLY A 456 -1.84 -17.27 -2.29
CA GLY A 456 -1.18 -16.24 -3.10
C GLY A 456 -1.81 -14.85 -2.95
N SER A 457 -1.36 -13.89 -3.75
CA SER A 457 -1.89 -12.52 -3.73
C SER A 457 -3.35 -12.43 -4.20
N LYS A 458 -4.08 -11.44 -3.67
CA LYS A 458 -5.42 -11.05 -4.12
C LYS A 458 -5.35 -10.39 -5.50
N LEU A 459 -6.46 -10.45 -6.27
CA LEU A 459 -6.56 -9.67 -7.51
C LEU A 459 -6.68 -8.18 -7.20
N LYS A 460 -6.02 -7.33 -7.99
CA LYS A 460 -6.24 -5.87 -7.92
C LYS A 460 -7.68 -5.56 -8.37
N PRO A 461 -8.44 -4.73 -7.63
CA PRO A 461 -9.73 -4.25 -8.07
C PRO A 461 -9.66 -3.56 -9.44
N ALA A 462 -10.65 -3.78 -10.29
CA ALA A 462 -10.69 -3.23 -11.64
C ALA A 462 -12.12 -2.87 -12.06
N ILE A 463 -12.25 -1.77 -12.79
CA ILE A 463 -13.50 -1.31 -13.41
C ILE A 463 -13.20 -0.60 -14.72
N GLN A 464 -13.95 -0.94 -15.77
CA GLN A 464 -13.92 -0.26 -17.06
C GLN A 464 -15.26 0.41 -17.33
N ILE A 465 -15.21 1.61 -17.92
CA ILE A 465 -16.37 2.39 -18.31
C ILE A 465 -16.22 2.86 -19.75
N ASN A 466 -17.31 2.89 -20.50
CA ASN A 466 -17.27 3.28 -21.92
C ASN A 466 -17.35 4.79 -22.19
N ALA A 467 -17.57 5.61 -21.15
CA ALA A 467 -17.52 7.07 -21.24
C ALA A 467 -17.25 7.69 -19.86
N THR A 468 -16.35 8.66 -19.77
CA THR A 468 -16.11 9.44 -18.54
C THR A 468 -17.06 10.64 -18.40
N SER A 469 -17.65 11.07 -19.51
CA SER A 469 -18.70 12.08 -19.52
C SER A 469 -19.63 11.93 -20.73
N PHE A 470 -20.88 12.36 -20.60
CA PHE A 470 -21.82 12.44 -21.71
C PHE A 470 -23.00 13.39 -21.42
N PRO A 471 -23.59 14.01 -22.46
CA PRO A 471 -24.78 14.81 -22.30
C PRO A 471 -26.07 13.97 -22.39
N LEU A 472 -27.17 14.46 -21.85
CA LEU A 472 -28.53 13.96 -22.03
C LEU A 472 -29.47 15.12 -22.35
N LYS A 473 -30.49 14.87 -23.17
CA LYS A 473 -31.62 15.79 -23.28
C LYS A 473 -32.47 15.68 -21.99
N ILE A 474 -33.11 16.76 -21.59
CA ILE A 474 -34.16 16.75 -20.55
C ILE A 474 -35.11 15.56 -20.77
N LYS A 475 -35.46 14.85 -19.69
CA LYS A 475 -36.30 13.63 -19.67
C LYS A 475 -35.75 12.43 -20.46
N GLN A 476 -34.54 12.49 -21.03
CA GLN A 476 -33.94 11.35 -21.71
C GLN A 476 -33.45 10.30 -20.70
N ALA A 477 -33.72 9.03 -20.98
CA ALA A 477 -33.09 7.90 -20.30
C ALA A 477 -32.12 7.16 -21.23
N THR A 478 -31.08 6.55 -20.68
CA THR A 478 -30.12 5.75 -21.44
C THR A 478 -29.64 4.53 -20.64
N THR A 479 -29.39 3.43 -21.36
CA THR A 479 -28.67 2.23 -20.90
C THR A 479 -27.38 2.03 -21.70
N ALA A 480 -27.01 3.02 -22.54
CA ALA A 480 -25.83 2.96 -23.39
C ALA A 480 -24.52 3.10 -22.60
N PHE A 481 -24.57 3.67 -21.39
CA PHE A 481 -23.43 3.70 -20.48
C PHE A 481 -23.21 2.31 -19.89
N LYS A 482 -21.99 1.79 -20.01
CA LYS A 482 -21.65 0.43 -19.62
C LYS A 482 -20.50 0.44 -18.61
N VAL A 483 -20.69 -0.36 -17.56
CA VAL A 483 -19.63 -0.77 -16.64
C VAL A 483 -19.27 -2.22 -16.97
N THR A 484 -18.00 -2.46 -17.23
CA THR A 484 -17.44 -3.78 -17.58
C THR A 484 -16.10 -3.99 -16.90
N GLY A 485 -15.45 -5.13 -17.14
CA GLY A 485 -14.08 -5.37 -16.65
C GLY A 485 -13.97 -5.45 -15.12
N LEU A 486 -15.05 -5.86 -14.43
CA LEU A 486 -15.04 -6.09 -13.00
C LEU A 486 -14.12 -7.28 -12.69
N ALA A 487 -13.17 -7.09 -11.77
CA ALA A 487 -12.29 -8.15 -11.30
C ALA A 487 -13.10 -9.28 -10.64
N LYS A 488 -12.59 -10.52 -10.71
CA LYS A 488 -13.30 -11.71 -10.22
C LYS A 488 -13.63 -11.57 -8.72
N GLY A 489 -14.89 -11.81 -8.37
CA GLY A 489 -15.41 -11.66 -7.00
C GLY A 489 -15.87 -10.25 -6.63
N ASP A 490 -15.60 -9.24 -7.45
CA ASP A 490 -16.06 -7.88 -7.22
C ASP A 490 -17.43 -7.61 -7.88
N SER A 491 -18.14 -6.60 -7.37
CA SER A 491 -19.41 -6.15 -7.95
C SER A 491 -19.71 -4.71 -7.53
N VAL A 492 -20.62 -4.04 -8.25
CA VAL A 492 -21.03 -2.68 -7.89
C VAL A 492 -21.82 -2.72 -6.59
N ALA A 493 -21.29 -2.10 -5.55
CA ALA A 493 -21.94 -1.95 -4.26
C ALA A 493 -22.99 -0.83 -4.28
N SER A 494 -22.69 0.31 -4.92
CA SER A 494 -23.66 1.40 -4.99
C SER A 494 -23.47 2.31 -6.20
N TRP A 495 -24.58 2.98 -6.56
CA TRP A 495 -24.67 4.02 -7.57
C TRP A 495 -25.20 5.29 -6.91
N LYS A 496 -24.46 6.39 -6.94
CA LYS A 496 -24.84 7.65 -6.30
C LYS A 496 -24.82 8.79 -7.30
N SER A 497 -25.89 9.58 -7.35
CA SER A 497 -25.91 10.83 -8.12
C SER A 497 -25.67 12.00 -7.18
N SER A 498 -24.77 12.92 -7.55
CA SER A 498 -24.53 14.15 -6.79
C SER A 498 -25.72 15.11 -6.82
N ASN A 499 -26.64 14.97 -7.79
CA ASN A 499 -27.87 15.75 -7.86
C ASN A 499 -28.98 14.97 -8.56
N THR A 500 -29.84 14.34 -7.77
CA THR A 500 -30.96 13.51 -8.24
C THR A 500 -32.06 14.30 -8.95
N LYS A 501 -32.11 15.64 -8.78
CA LYS A 501 -33.02 16.53 -9.52
C LYS A 501 -32.56 16.74 -10.97
N ILE A 502 -31.25 16.60 -11.23
CA ILE A 502 -30.65 16.74 -12.57
C ILE A 502 -30.48 15.37 -13.23
N VAL A 503 -29.93 14.37 -12.54
CA VAL A 503 -29.76 13.02 -13.06
C VAL A 503 -30.06 11.97 -12.00
N LYS A 504 -30.90 11.00 -12.33
CA LYS A 504 -31.14 9.79 -11.52
C LYS A 504 -30.40 8.62 -12.15
N VAL A 505 -29.88 7.73 -11.31
CA VAL A 505 -29.27 6.48 -11.74
C VAL A 505 -29.87 5.33 -10.96
N SER A 506 -30.23 4.27 -11.68
CA SER A 506 -30.58 2.97 -11.10
C SER A 506 -29.66 1.94 -11.72
N GLY A 507 -28.90 1.22 -10.91
CA GLY A 507 -28.00 0.17 -11.41
C GLY A 507 -27.94 -1.04 -10.50
N LYS A 508 -27.48 -2.16 -11.06
CA LYS A 508 -27.36 -3.46 -10.39
C LYS A 508 -25.90 -3.80 -10.10
N ALA A 509 -25.69 -4.81 -9.27
CA ALA A 509 -24.36 -5.28 -8.86
C ALA A 509 -23.47 -5.72 -10.05
N ASN A 510 -24.08 -6.22 -11.13
CA ASN A 510 -23.35 -6.63 -12.34
C ASN A 510 -22.94 -5.47 -13.27
N GLY A 511 -23.12 -4.21 -12.87
CA GLY A 511 -22.77 -3.04 -13.67
C GLY A 511 -23.85 -2.56 -14.65
N SER A 512 -24.95 -3.32 -14.82
CA SER A 512 -26.09 -2.85 -15.62
C SER A 512 -26.76 -1.64 -14.97
N ASN A 513 -27.13 -0.65 -15.77
CA ASN A 513 -27.67 0.61 -15.27
C ASN A 513 -28.65 1.27 -16.25
N LYS A 514 -29.48 2.15 -15.71
CA LYS A 514 -30.34 3.09 -16.42
C LYS A 514 -30.13 4.47 -15.80
N ILE A 515 -29.70 5.41 -16.63
CA ILE A 515 -29.43 6.80 -16.23
C ILE A 515 -30.50 7.68 -16.87
N THR A 516 -31.19 8.48 -16.06
CA THR A 516 -32.35 9.29 -16.47
C THR A 516 -32.13 10.75 -16.14
N ALA A 517 -32.23 11.62 -17.13
CA ALA A 517 -32.19 13.06 -16.96
C ALA A 517 -33.51 13.58 -16.38
N GLY A 518 -33.40 14.52 -15.43
CA GLY A 518 -34.52 15.22 -14.82
C GLY A 518 -35.14 16.28 -15.72
N LYS A 519 -36.00 17.11 -15.12
CA LYS A 519 -36.70 18.22 -15.81
C LYS A 519 -35.84 19.48 -15.95
N LYS A 520 -34.77 19.62 -15.16
CA LYS A 520 -33.89 20.80 -15.12
C LYS A 520 -32.58 20.54 -15.88
N THR A 521 -32.02 21.58 -16.49
CA THR A 521 -30.66 21.55 -17.06
C THR A 521 -29.61 21.66 -15.96
N GLY A 522 -28.41 21.15 -16.19
CA GLY A 522 -27.30 21.25 -15.24
C GLY A 522 -26.31 20.11 -15.40
N LYS A 523 -25.35 20.02 -14.48
CA LYS A 523 -24.37 18.92 -14.41
C LYS A 523 -24.59 18.11 -13.13
N ALA A 524 -24.42 16.81 -13.22
CA ALA A 524 -24.41 15.90 -12.08
C ALA A 524 -23.32 14.85 -12.26
N VAL A 525 -22.70 14.42 -11.16
CA VAL A 525 -21.72 13.35 -11.15
C VAL A 525 -22.39 12.08 -10.67
N ILE A 526 -22.26 11.00 -11.44
CA ILE A 526 -22.60 9.66 -10.96
C ILE A 526 -21.33 9.00 -10.43
N THR A 527 -21.38 8.55 -9.19
CA THR A 527 -20.32 7.81 -8.51
C THR A 527 -20.72 6.35 -8.44
N ILE A 528 -19.82 5.48 -8.90
CA ILE A 528 -19.95 4.03 -8.91
C ILE A 528 -18.94 3.50 -7.90
N ILE A 529 -19.41 2.80 -6.88
CA ILE A 529 -18.56 2.25 -5.81
C ILE A 529 -18.63 0.74 -5.91
N LEU A 530 -17.48 0.08 -6.05
CA LEU A 530 -17.37 -1.37 -6.01
C LEU A 530 -17.33 -1.88 -4.57
N LYS A 531 -17.62 -3.17 -4.36
CA LYS A 531 -17.52 -3.81 -3.03
C LYS A 531 -16.09 -3.79 -2.50
N SER A 532 -15.09 -3.76 -3.38
CA SER A 532 -13.68 -3.56 -3.04
C SER A 532 -13.32 -2.13 -2.60
N GLY A 533 -14.26 -1.18 -2.68
CA GLY A 533 -14.01 0.25 -2.40
C GLY A 533 -13.56 1.06 -3.61
N LEU A 534 -13.14 0.41 -4.71
CA LEU A 534 -12.74 1.12 -5.92
C LEU A 534 -13.90 1.97 -6.46
N THR A 535 -13.63 3.27 -6.64
CA THR A 535 -14.64 4.26 -7.00
C THR A 535 -14.39 4.86 -8.38
N LYS A 536 -15.43 4.96 -9.21
CA LYS A 536 -15.39 5.63 -10.51
C LYS A 536 -16.45 6.72 -10.60
N LYS A 537 -16.04 7.92 -11.00
CA LYS A 537 -16.94 9.07 -11.18
C LYS A 537 -17.13 9.36 -12.67
N ILE A 538 -18.36 9.63 -13.08
CA ILE A 538 -18.71 10.04 -14.45
C ILE A 538 -19.57 11.30 -14.44
N SER A 539 -19.29 12.22 -15.36
CA SER A 539 -19.96 13.53 -15.43
C SER A 539 -21.08 13.53 -16.46
N VAL A 540 -22.31 13.79 -16.04
CA VAL A 540 -23.48 13.86 -16.91
C VAL A 540 -23.98 15.30 -17.01
N THR A 541 -24.16 15.80 -18.25
CA THR A 541 -24.70 17.14 -18.51
C THR A 541 -26.10 17.06 -19.09
N VAL A 542 -27.08 17.69 -18.46
CA VAL A 542 -28.47 17.75 -18.97
C VAL A 542 -28.72 19.08 -19.68
N GLN A 543 -29.20 18.99 -20.92
CA GLN A 543 -29.41 20.12 -21.83
C GLN A 543 -30.81 20.12 -22.47
N LYS A 544 -31.29 21.28 -22.93
CA LYS A 544 -32.58 21.42 -23.64
C LYS A 544 -32.53 20.82 -25.06
N LYS A 545 -31.44 21.08 -25.80
CA LYS A 545 -31.26 20.65 -27.19
C LYS A 545 -31.03 19.14 -27.29
N ALA A 546 -31.50 18.53 -28.38
CA ALA A 546 -31.27 17.11 -28.65
C ALA A 546 -29.78 16.78 -28.73
N VAL A 547 -29.39 15.60 -28.25
CA VAL A 547 -27.99 15.15 -28.29
C VAL A 547 -27.68 14.60 -29.69
N THR A 548 -26.86 15.32 -30.45
CA THR A 548 -26.48 14.97 -31.83
C THR A 548 -25.12 14.29 -31.89
N ALA A 549 -24.93 13.40 -32.87
CA ALA A 549 -23.68 12.69 -33.07
C ALA A 549 -22.54 13.64 -33.47
N LYS A 550 -21.46 13.65 -32.68
CA LYS A 550 -20.23 14.39 -32.99
C LYS A 550 -19.25 13.52 -33.77
N LYS A 551 -19.18 12.22 -33.46
CA LYS A 551 -18.27 11.26 -34.11
C LYS A 551 -18.93 9.87 -34.19
N ILE A 552 -18.59 9.11 -35.23
CA ILE A 552 -18.93 7.69 -35.38
C ILE A 552 -17.61 6.91 -35.30
N THR A 553 -17.56 5.88 -34.46
CA THR A 553 -16.37 5.03 -34.23
C THR A 553 -16.74 3.55 -34.39
N SER A 554 -15.75 2.65 -34.27
CA SER A 554 -15.93 1.19 -34.40
C SER A 554 -16.44 0.71 -35.77
N VAL A 555 -16.16 1.49 -36.82
CA VAL A 555 -16.36 1.08 -38.22
C VAL A 555 -14.97 0.94 -38.86
N PRO A 556 -14.56 -0.26 -39.32
CA PRO A 556 -13.25 -0.45 -39.93
C PRO A 556 -13.16 0.28 -41.27
N LYS A 557 -11.97 0.79 -41.63
CA LYS A 557 -11.74 1.44 -42.93
C LYS A 557 -11.88 0.46 -44.10
N LYS A 558 -11.47 -0.80 -43.90
CA LYS A 558 -11.51 -1.89 -44.89
C LYS A 558 -11.99 -3.19 -44.23
N LEU A 559 -12.74 -4.00 -44.96
CA LEU A 559 -13.20 -5.33 -44.52
C LEU A 559 -13.15 -6.30 -45.70
N ASN A 560 -12.47 -7.44 -45.51
CA ASN A 560 -12.36 -8.48 -46.54
C ASN A 560 -13.34 -9.63 -46.22
N LEU A 561 -14.13 -10.05 -47.20
CA LEU A 561 -15.10 -11.13 -47.05
C LEU A 561 -14.97 -12.11 -48.21
N LYS A 562 -15.18 -13.41 -47.94
CA LYS A 562 -15.40 -14.40 -49.00
C LYS A 562 -16.84 -14.31 -49.49
N THR A 563 -17.07 -14.66 -50.75
CA THR A 563 -18.41 -14.69 -51.37
C THR A 563 -19.42 -15.48 -50.51
N LYS A 564 -20.68 -15.02 -50.44
CA LYS A 564 -21.78 -15.53 -49.58
C LYS A 564 -21.60 -15.35 -48.05
N LYS A 565 -20.44 -14.91 -47.55
CA LYS A 565 -20.25 -14.64 -46.12
C LYS A 565 -20.92 -13.34 -45.67
N LYS A 566 -21.25 -13.28 -44.39
CA LYS A 566 -21.90 -12.13 -43.74
C LYS A 566 -20.98 -11.52 -42.68
N ALA A 567 -21.10 -10.20 -42.48
CA ALA A 567 -20.45 -9.48 -41.39
C ALA A 567 -21.40 -8.41 -40.86
N VAL A 568 -21.17 -7.87 -39.66
CA VAL A 568 -22.02 -6.83 -39.08
C VAL A 568 -21.16 -5.65 -38.66
N LEU A 569 -21.46 -4.47 -39.19
CA LEU A 569 -20.89 -3.21 -38.69
C LEU A 569 -21.61 -2.82 -37.40
N LYS A 570 -20.85 -2.54 -36.33
CA LYS A 570 -21.36 -2.10 -35.03
C LYS A 570 -20.86 -0.68 -34.72
N PRO A 571 -21.37 0.36 -35.41
CA PRO A 571 -20.93 1.73 -35.19
C PRO A 571 -21.26 2.20 -33.78
N VAL A 572 -20.31 2.88 -33.14
CA VAL A 572 -20.48 3.52 -31.83
C VAL A 572 -20.56 5.03 -32.01
N LEU A 573 -21.68 5.62 -31.61
CA LEU A 573 -21.90 7.06 -31.64
C LEU A 573 -21.24 7.73 -30.42
N ASN A 574 -20.59 8.86 -30.64
CA ASN A 574 -20.09 9.73 -29.58
C ASN A 574 -20.74 11.12 -29.70
N PRO A 575 -21.43 11.63 -28.66
CA PRO A 575 -21.70 10.97 -27.38
C PRO A 575 -22.53 9.67 -27.46
N ILE A 576 -22.33 8.76 -26.50
CA ILE A 576 -23.02 7.45 -26.46
C ILE A 576 -24.54 7.55 -26.32
N THR A 577 -25.04 8.74 -26.00
CA THR A 577 -26.44 9.07 -25.75
C THR A 577 -27.14 9.74 -26.93
N CYS A 578 -26.50 9.81 -28.10
CA CYS A 578 -27.13 10.36 -29.30
C CYS A 578 -28.36 9.53 -29.70
N THR A 579 -29.47 10.21 -30.01
CA THR A 579 -30.73 9.58 -30.44
C THR A 579 -30.89 9.49 -31.95
N GLY A 580 -29.87 9.88 -32.73
CA GLY A 580 -29.92 9.86 -34.18
C GLY A 580 -29.96 8.44 -34.75
N LYS A 581 -30.87 8.17 -35.70
CA LYS A 581 -30.91 6.90 -36.43
C LYS A 581 -29.63 6.71 -37.24
N VAL A 582 -29.00 5.56 -37.10
CA VAL A 582 -27.87 5.15 -37.95
C VAL A 582 -28.42 4.57 -39.24
N THR A 583 -27.94 5.06 -40.38
CA THR A 583 -28.32 4.58 -41.70
C THR A 583 -27.10 4.06 -42.47
N TYR A 584 -27.35 3.12 -43.38
CA TYR A 584 -26.33 2.44 -44.17
C TYR A 584 -26.67 2.53 -45.65
N LYS A 585 -25.67 2.81 -46.49
CA LYS A 585 -25.80 2.82 -47.96
C LYS A 585 -24.62 2.08 -48.58
N THR A 586 -24.88 1.20 -49.53
CA THR A 586 -23.83 0.56 -50.34
C THR A 586 -23.63 1.32 -51.64
N SER A 587 -22.38 1.48 -52.09
CA SER A 587 -22.07 2.02 -53.41
C SER A 587 -22.33 1.01 -54.53
N ASN A 588 -22.32 -0.30 -54.24
CA ASN A 588 -22.53 -1.34 -55.24
C ASN A 588 -23.25 -2.56 -54.65
N LYS A 589 -24.58 -2.62 -54.87
CA LYS A 589 -25.46 -3.70 -54.41
C LYS A 589 -25.19 -5.06 -55.06
N LYS A 590 -24.48 -5.11 -56.21
CA LYS A 590 -24.09 -6.36 -56.88
C LYS A 590 -22.91 -7.03 -56.19
N VAL A 591 -22.02 -6.24 -55.56
CA VAL A 591 -20.84 -6.72 -54.83
C VAL A 591 -21.15 -6.98 -53.35
N ALA A 592 -21.77 -6.03 -52.65
CA ALA A 592 -22.17 -6.19 -51.26
C ALA A 592 -23.44 -5.41 -50.92
N THR A 593 -24.36 -6.04 -50.20
CA THR A 593 -25.56 -5.39 -49.66
C THR A 593 -25.45 -5.20 -48.16
N VAL A 594 -26.07 -4.13 -47.63
CA VAL A 594 -26.15 -3.86 -46.19
C VAL A 594 -27.61 -3.61 -45.80
N ASN A 595 -28.08 -4.22 -44.72
CA ASN A 595 -29.43 -4.00 -44.20
C ASN A 595 -29.47 -2.89 -43.13
N ARG A 596 -30.67 -2.57 -42.63
CA ARG A 596 -30.88 -1.55 -41.59
C ARG A 596 -30.16 -1.85 -40.27
N LYS A 597 -29.80 -3.12 -40.00
CA LYS A 597 -29.05 -3.55 -38.81
C LYS A 597 -27.53 -3.49 -39.01
N GLY A 598 -27.05 -2.99 -40.15
CA GLY A 598 -25.62 -2.93 -40.49
C GLY A 598 -25.02 -4.27 -40.89
N GLN A 599 -25.84 -5.29 -41.14
CA GLN A 599 -25.38 -6.60 -41.60
C GLN A 599 -25.09 -6.53 -43.10
N ILE A 600 -23.85 -6.83 -43.45
CA ILE A 600 -23.33 -6.90 -44.80
C ILE A 600 -23.42 -8.35 -45.28
N THR A 601 -23.86 -8.53 -46.53
CA THR A 601 -23.79 -9.81 -47.25
C THR A 601 -22.91 -9.62 -48.48
N ALA A 602 -21.82 -10.39 -48.56
CA ALA A 602 -20.94 -10.43 -49.72
C ALA A 602 -21.58 -11.25 -50.85
N LYS A 603 -21.73 -10.66 -52.04
CA LYS A 603 -22.47 -11.27 -53.17
C LYS A 603 -21.58 -11.73 -54.31
N LYS A 604 -20.70 -10.86 -54.80
CA LYS A 604 -19.80 -11.14 -55.93
C LYS A 604 -18.42 -10.54 -55.68
N LYS A 605 -17.38 -11.14 -56.26
CA LYS A 605 -16.01 -10.64 -56.22
C LYS A 605 -15.95 -9.19 -56.70
N GLY A 606 -15.22 -8.34 -55.98
CA GLY A 606 -15.12 -6.91 -56.29
C GLY A 606 -15.06 -6.02 -55.05
N LYS A 607 -15.14 -4.70 -55.24
CA LYS A 607 -15.11 -3.71 -54.16
C LYS A 607 -16.44 -2.93 -54.07
N ALA A 608 -16.92 -2.72 -52.85
CA ALA A 608 -18.08 -1.87 -52.55
C ALA A 608 -17.79 -1.03 -51.31
N VAL A 609 -18.29 0.21 -51.26
CA VAL A 609 -18.16 1.08 -50.09
C VAL A 609 -19.47 1.12 -49.33
N ILE A 610 -19.45 0.71 -48.07
CA ILE A 610 -20.56 0.90 -47.14
C ILE A 610 -20.37 2.23 -46.42
N THR A 611 -21.30 3.15 -46.66
CA THR A 611 -21.36 4.44 -45.99
C THR A 611 -22.31 4.35 -44.80
N VAL A 612 -21.80 4.67 -43.61
CA VAL A 612 -22.54 4.71 -42.34
C VAL A 612 -22.77 6.19 -41.97
N LYS A 613 -24.03 6.59 -41.78
CA LYS A 613 -24.40 7.97 -41.47
C LYS A 613 -25.21 8.06 -40.17
N ALA A 614 -24.95 9.09 -39.37
CA ALA A 614 -25.75 9.46 -38.20
C ALA A 614 -25.83 11.00 -38.11
N GLY A 615 -27.01 11.56 -38.41
CA GLY A 615 -27.17 13.01 -38.57
C GLY A 615 -26.26 13.55 -39.69
N LYS A 616 -25.44 14.56 -39.38
CA LYS A 616 -24.46 15.16 -40.32
C LYS A 616 -23.14 14.38 -40.42
N LYS A 617 -22.91 13.35 -39.60
CA LYS A 617 -21.64 12.61 -39.56
C LYS A 617 -21.71 11.36 -40.43
N THR A 618 -20.61 11.10 -41.14
CA THR A 618 -20.50 10.02 -42.12
C THR A 618 -19.15 9.33 -41.99
N VAL A 619 -19.13 8.00 -42.01
CA VAL A 619 -17.92 7.15 -42.06
C VAL A 619 -18.09 6.11 -43.17
N LYS A 620 -17.00 5.76 -43.85
CA LYS A 620 -16.99 4.80 -44.97
C LYS A 620 -16.17 3.56 -44.61
N CYS A 621 -16.65 2.39 -45.03
CA CYS A 621 -15.96 1.10 -44.93
C CYS A 621 -15.87 0.47 -46.32
N THR A 622 -14.66 0.22 -46.80
CA THR A 622 -14.44 -0.45 -48.09
C THR A 622 -14.50 -1.96 -47.91
N ILE A 623 -15.47 -2.60 -48.54
CA ILE A 623 -15.66 -4.05 -48.57
C ILE A 623 -14.96 -4.60 -49.80
N THR A 624 -14.01 -5.51 -49.59
CA THR A 624 -13.42 -6.30 -50.67
C THR A 624 -13.97 -7.71 -50.57
N VAL A 625 -14.74 -8.12 -51.57
CA VAL A 625 -15.18 -9.50 -51.70
C VAL A 625 -14.14 -10.23 -52.54
N LYS A 626 -13.48 -11.20 -51.91
CA LYS A 626 -12.49 -12.06 -52.56
C LYS A 626 -13.14 -13.31 -53.14
#